data_AF-G2J408-F1
#
_entry.id   AF-G2J408-F1
#
_cell.length_a   1.000
_cell.length_b   1.000
_cell.length_c   1.000
_cell.angle_alpha   90.00
_cell.angle_beta   90.00
_cell.angle_gamma   90.00
#
_symmetry.space_group_name_H-M   'P 1'
#
loop_
_entity.id
_entity.type
_entity.pdbx_description
1 polymer ?
#
loop_
_entity_poly.entity_id
_entity_poly.type
_entity_poly.pdbx_seq_one_letter_code
_entity_poly.pdbx_strand_id
1 'polypeptide(L)'
;MFTVLLHLAGGVALLTWGLHMVESGIMRAWGAGLRHVMAGSLGNRFKAFFAGMGVTAVLQSSTATGLIASAFAGRKLMTPVTGLAIMLGANVGSTLIVQAFSLDLSWLSPACLVIGMALFERGKGSQHGNVGRALIGLGLMLLALALLVGTMRQAESAPAVRSILAVLSGQPLLTAAIAAVLTWAAHSSTPVVLLVMSLSGSHAMALDTALSMVLGANIGSALNPYIEGAKSEDNLRKRLPTGNLLLRGGVCLLLLPFVSVLASLLHASSTDGAQLIAHVHTLLNLAIALLFIGLLDPLAAALERLLPDNREAESPDAPRYLDPSAIASPSLALACATREALHMGDVVGDMLRRSLPALLQGDRRLVNEVMRRDDAVDSLHEAIKLYVTAVTREGLEPADARRAMSIMSFIINMEHIGDIVDKNLMELASKKIKGKLCFSAEGTTELQALHEQVLESFQRAQAAFVSSCVKTAERILDDKVIVRDLEREGADNHLLRLRDGRPESILSSSLHLDVLRDLKRIHSHICATAYPILEQQAPQS
;
A
#
# COMPACT_ATOMS: atom_id res chain seq x y z
N MET A 1 -19.72 -39.86 5.76
CA MET A 1 -18.46 -39.31 5.21
C MET A 1 -18.67 -37.92 4.63
N PHE A 2 -19.51 -37.77 3.59
CA PHE A 2 -19.80 -36.46 2.98
C PHE A 2 -20.29 -35.42 4.00
N THR A 3 -21.24 -35.79 4.87
CA THR A 3 -21.76 -34.92 5.92
C THR A 3 -20.68 -34.45 6.89
N VAL A 4 -19.83 -35.35 7.40
CA VAL A 4 -18.74 -35.00 8.33
C VAL A 4 -17.75 -34.01 7.68
N LEU A 5 -17.31 -34.29 6.45
CA LEU A 5 -16.41 -33.40 5.71
C LEU A 5 -17.06 -32.03 5.46
N LEU A 6 -18.35 -32.00 5.15
CA LEU A 6 -19.10 -30.75 4.95
C LEU A 6 -19.24 -29.94 6.25
N HIS A 7 -19.48 -30.59 7.39
CA HIS A 7 -19.53 -29.91 8.70
C HIS A 7 -18.15 -29.37 9.10
N LEU A 8 -17.07 -30.12 8.84
CA LEU A 8 -15.71 -29.64 9.08
C LEU A 8 -15.35 -28.45 8.18
N ALA A 9 -15.62 -28.56 6.88
CA ALA A 9 -15.38 -27.47 5.93
C ALA A 9 -16.23 -26.24 6.27
N GLY A 10 -17.50 -26.42 6.63
CA GLY A 10 -18.39 -25.36 7.07
C GLY A 10 -17.92 -24.69 8.36
N GLY A 11 -17.45 -25.47 9.34
CA GLY A 11 -16.85 -24.96 10.57
C GLY A 11 -15.60 -24.13 10.30
N VAL A 12 -14.69 -24.62 9.45
CA VAL A 12 -13.48 -23.87 9.04
C VAL A 12 -13.83 -22.59 8.28
N ALA A 13 -14.81 -22.64 7.38
CA ALA A 13 -15.30 -21.47 6.66
C ALA A 13 -15.90 -20.43 7.60
N LEU A 14 -16.73 -20.85 8.56
CA LEU A 14 -17.31 -19.98 9.58
C LEU A 14 -16.24 -19.34 10.49
N LEU A 15 -15.24 -20.14 10.89
CA LEU A 15 -14.11 -19.68 11.68
C LEU A 15 -13.28 -18.63 10.92
N THR A 16 -13.02 -18.88 9.64
CA THR A 16 -12.29 -17.96 8.76
C THR A 16 -13.08 -16.67 8.54
N TRP A 17 -14.39 -16.76 8.29
CA TRP A 17 -15.26 -15.59 8.14
C TRP A 17 -15.34 -14.76 9.42
N GLY A 18 -15.49 -15.41 10.58
CA GLY A 18 -15.47 -14.75 11.89
C GLY A 18 -14.18 -13.97 12.10
N LEU A 19 -13.02 -14.56 11.76
CA LEU A 19 -11.73 -13.89 11.83
C LEU A 19 -11.67 -12.63 10.94
N HIS A 20 -12.12 -12.72 9.68
CA HIS A 20 -12.18 -11.56 8.77
C HIS A 20 -13.11 -10.45 9.30
N MET A 21 -14.22 -10.81 9.95
CA MET A 21 -15.12 -9.84 10.59
C MET A 21 -14.45 -9.12 11.76
N VAL A 22 -13.71 -9.85 12.61
CA VAL A 22 -12.92 -9.27 13.70
C VAL A 22 -11.88 -8.29 13.15
N GLU A 23 -11.05 -8.75 12.21
CA GLU A 23 -9.99 -7.94 11.60
C GLU A 23 -10.56 -6.66 10.97
N SER A 24 -11.58 -6.79 10.12
CA SER A 24 -12.20 -5.64 9.48
C SER A 24 -12.90 -4.71 10.47
N GLY A 25 -13.56 -5.24 11.51
CA GLY A 25 -14.23 -4.42 12.52
C GLY A 25 -13.23 -3.57 13.29
N ILE A 26 -12.13 -4.18 13.73
CA ILE A 26 -11.08 -3.49 14.48
C ILE A 26 -10.34 -2.47 13.61
N MET A 27 -9.98 -2.84 12.37
CA MET A 27 -9.31 -1.90 11.44
C MET A 27 -10.17 -0.68 11.13
N ARG A 28 -11.49 -0.85 10.95
CA ARG A 28 -12.41 0.26 10.71
C ARG A 28 -12.66 1.11 11.96
N ALA A 29 -12.63 0.51 13.15
CA ALA A 29 -12.84 1.23 14.41
C ALA A 29 -11.58 1.98 14.91
N TRP A 30 -10.38 1.41 14.74
CA TRP A 30 -9.15 1.91 15.37
C TRP A 30 -7.90 1.90 14.47
N GLY A 31 -8.04 1.71 13.15
CA GLY A 31 -6.89 1.59 12.25
C GLY A 31 -5.88 2.75 12.34
N ALA A 32 -6.35 3.99 12.51
CA ALA A 32 -5.47 5.15 12.70
C ALA A 32 -4.68 5.09 14.03
N GLY A 33 -5.33 4.69 15.12
CA GLY A 33 -4.69 4.54 16.43
C GLY A 33 -3.64 3.43 16.45
N LEU A 34 -3.93 2.30 15.80
CA LEU A 34 -2.98 1.19 15.67
C LEU A 34 -1.73 1.61 14.89
N ARG A 35 -1.89 2.37 13.80
CA ARG A 35 -0.75 2.95 13.05
C ARG A 35 0.05 3.94 13.90
N HIS A 36 -0.61 4.72 14.75
CA HIS A 36 0.06 5.65 15.67
C HIS A 36 0.91 4.93 16.71
N VAL A 37 0.39 3.83 17.29
CA VAL A 37 1.17 2.97 18.23
C VAL A 37 2.42 2.43 17.54
N MET A 38 2.29 1.96 16.29
CA MET A 38 3.45 1.48 15.53
C MET A 38 4.46 2.59 15.26
N ALA A 39 4.01 3.79 14.87
CA ALA A 39 4.89 4.94 14.66
C ALA A 39 5.62 5.39 15.94
N GLY A 40 4.97 5.31 17.10
CA GLY A 40 5.61 5.61 18.40
C GLY A 40 6.66 4.58 18.85
N SER A 41 6.69 3.39 18.22
CA SER A 41 7.58 2.28 18.60
C SER A 41 8.92 2.23 17.85
N LEU A 42 9.17 3.21 16.96
CA LEU A 42 10.25 3.17 15.97
C LEU A 42 11.69 3.25 16.55
N GLY A 43 11.85 3.75 17.78
CA GLY A 43 13.17 4.06 18.36
C GLY A 43 13.88 2.92 19.10
N ASN A 44 13.23 1.77 19.35
CA ASN A 44 13.85 0.64 20.07
C ASN A 44 13.22 -0.71 19.66
N ARG A 45 14.05 -1.72 19.34
CA ARG A 45 13.60 -3.06 18.96
C ARG A 45 12.67 -3.73 19.98
N PHE A 46 12.85 -3.51 21.28
CA PHE A 46 11.95 -4.09 22.29
C PHE A 46 10.58 -3.39 22.32
N LYS A 47 10.55 -2.06 22.19
CA LYS A 47 9.29 -1.32 22.05
C LYS A 47 8.56 -1.73 20.78
N ALA A 48 9.31 -1.89 19.69
CA ALA A 48 8.81 -2.36 18.40
C ALA A 48 8.22 -3.79 18.50
N PHE A 49 8.91 -4.70 19.20
CA PHE A 49 8.40 -6.04 19.49
C PHE A 49 7.07 -6.01 20.26
N PHE A 50 7.00 -5.30 21.38
CA PHE A 50 5.74 -5.21 22.15
C PHE A 50 4.63 -4.49 21.39
N ALA A 51 4.96 -3.50 20.56
CA ALA A 51 3.99 -2.86 19.67
C ALA A 51 3.43 -3.85 18.64
N GLY A 52 4.29 -4.63 17.98
CA GLY A 52 3.86 -5.69 17.06
C GLY A 52 2.98 -6.74 17.76
N MET A 53 3.36 -7.17 18.96
CA MET A 53 2.59 -8.11 19.77
C MET A 53 1.21 -7.56 20.12
N GLY A 54 1.14 -6.34 20.66
CA GLY A 54 -0.12 -5.72 21.05
C GLY A 54 -1.03 -5.43 19.85
N VAL A 55 -0.47 -4.88 18.77
CA VAL A 55 -1.23 -4.59 17.55
C VAL A 55 -1.77 -5.87 16.92
N THR A 56 -0.99 -6.94 16.82
CA THR A 56 -1.50 -8.23 16.32
C THR A 56 -2.45 -8.91 17.28
N ALA A 57 -2.25 -8.83 18.59
CA ALA A 57 -3.18 -9.39 19.57
C ALA A 57 -4.55 -8.69 19.49
N VAL A 58 -4.58 -7.40 19.14
CA VAL A 58 -5.83 -6.69 18.89
C VAL A 58 -6.36 -7.04 17.49
N LEU A 59 -5.57 -6.89 16.43
CA LEU A 59 -5.99 -7.12 15.05
C LEU A 59 -6.29 -8.57 14.68
N GLN A 60 -5.76 -9.53 15.44
CA GLN A 60 -5.84 -10.96 15.16
C GLN A 60 -5.14 -11.42 13.88
N SER A 61 -4.33 -10.54 13.28
CA SER A 61 -3.67 -10.77 11.99
C SER A 61 -2.23 -10.29 12.02
N SER A 62 -1.29 -11.26 12.11
CA SER A 62 0.14 -10.98 11.97
C SER A 62 0.47 -10.55 10.53
N THR A 63 -0.31 -11.02 9.56
CA THR A 63 -0.20 -10.61 8.15
C THR A 63 -0.48 -9.12 7.99
N ALA A 64 -1.61 -8.62 8.50
CA ALA A 64 -1.93 -7.19 8.45
C ALA A 64 -0.88 -6.33 9.15
N THR A 65 -0.44 -6.77 10.33
CA THR A 65 0.62 -6.06 11.09
C THR A 65 1.94 -6.02 10.32
N GLY A 66 2.33 -7.13 9.67
CA GLY A 66 3.50 -7.22 8.82
C GLY A 66 3.42 -6.34 7.56
N LEU A 67 2.23 -6.24 6.94
CA LEU A 67 2.01 -5.36 5.78
C LEU A 67 2.09 -3.88 6.18
N ILE A 68 1.51 -3.50 7.33
CA ILE A 68 1.66 -2.15 7.88
C ILE A 68 3.14 -1.85 8.11
N ALA A 69 3.88 -2.74 8.78
CA ALA A 69 5.31 -2.57 9.02
C ALA A 69 6.10 -2.44 7.71
N SER A 70 5.80 -3.28 6.72
CA SER A 70 6.45 -3.25 5.41
C SER A 70 6.18 -1.95 4.66
N ALA A 71 4.99 -1.36 4.77
CA ALA A 71 4.66 -0.05 4.20
C ALA A 71 5.47 1.09 4.83
N PHE A 72 5.64 1.07 6.15
CA PHE A 72 6.51 2.04 6.86
C PHE A 72 7.99 1.86 6.50
N ALA A 73 8.47 0.61 6.34
CA ALA A 73 9.83 0.31 5.89
C ALA A 73 10.10 0.76 4.45
N GLY A 74 9.16 0.56 3.53
CA GLY A 74 9.24 1.05 2.15
C GLY A 74 9.36 2.58 2.03
N ARG A 75 8.88 3.31 3.05
CA ARG A 75 9.00 4.77 3.14
C ARG A 75 10.25 5.25 3.87
N LYS A 76 11.18 4.35 4.22
CA LYS A 76 12.36 4.61 5.07
C LYS A 76 12.01 5.25 6.43
N LEU A 77 10.77 5.09 6.91
CA LEU A 77 10.33 5.60 8.21
C LEU A 77 10.76 4.71 9.38
N MET A 78 11.18 3.49 9.09
CA MET A 78 11.71 2.57 10.09
C MET A 78 13.01 1.91 9.63
N THR A 79 13.85 1.55 10.58
CA THR A 79 15.00 0.69 10.31
C THR A 79 14.54 -0.75 10.10
N PRO A 80 15.28 -1.56 9.32
CA PRO A 80 14.94 -2.98 9.13
C PRO A 80 14.89 -3.77 10.45
N VAL A 81 15.79 -3.44 11.40
CA VAL A 81 15.82 -4.07 12.73
C VAL A 81 14.52 -3.83 13.49
N THR A 82 14.03 -2.59 13.53
CA THR A 82 12.75 -2.24 14.17
C THR A 82 11.58 -2.97 13.50
N GLY A 83 11.58 -3.05 12.17
CA GLY A 83 10.54 -3.77 11.42
C GLY A 83 10.52 -5.28 11.67
N LEU A 84 11.69 -5.92 11.70
CA LEU A 84 11.80 -7.34 12.02
C LEU A 84 11.38 -7.62 13.46
N ALA A 85 11.70 -6.71 14.40
CA ALA A 85 11.25 -6.82 15.78
C ALA A 85 9.71 -6.75 15.89
N ILE A 86 9.07 -5.83 15.15
CA ILE A 86 7.60 -5.79 15.02
C ILE A 86 7.07 -7.12 14.50
N MET A 87 7.70 -7.72 13.48
CA MET A 87 7.23 -9.00 12.93
C MET A 87 7.37 -10.15 13.93
N LEU A 88 8.47 -10.21 14.70
CA LEU A 88 8.60 -11.16 15.80
C LEU A 88 7.50 -10.97 16.85
N GLY A 89 7.21 -9.72 17.21
CA GLY A 89 6.12 -9.37 18.10
C GLY A 89 4.77 -9.83 17.57
N ALA A 90 4.49 -9.54 16.30
CA ALA A 90 3.26 -9.91 15.61
C ALA A 90 3.05 -11.43 15.60
N ASN A 91 4.10 -12.20 15.36
CA ASN A 91 4.03 -13.66 15.41
C ASN A 91 3.58 -14.14 16.80
N VAL A 92 4.17 -13.62 17.88
CA VAL A 92 3.75 -13.93 19.25
C VAL A 92 2.32 -13.45 19.53
N GLY A 93 1.96 -12.24 19.07
CA GLY A 93 0.61 -11.70 19.23
C GLY A 93 -0.47 -12.59 18.63
N SER A 94 -0.19 -13.25 17.49
CA SER A 94 -1.16 -14.16 16.86
C SER A 94 -1.36 -15.47 17.64
N THR A 95 -0.46 -15.86 18.55
CA THR A 95 -0.66 -17.05 19.38
C THR A 95 -1.54 -16.75 20.60
N LEU A 96 -1.60 -15.50 21.06
CA LEU A 96 -2.36 -15.11 22.25
C LEU A 96 -3.86 -15.38 22.09
N ILE A 97 -4.42 -15.27 20.88
CA ILE A 97 -5.82 -15.62 20.65
C ILE A 97 -6.07 -17.13 20.69
N VAL A 98 -5.14 -17.91 20.15
CA VAL A 98 -5.20 -19.37 20.17
C VAL A 98 -5.17 -19.83 21.63
N GLN A 99 -4.33 -19.18 22.44
CA GLN A 99 -4.27 -19.39 23.89
C GLN A 99 -5.57 -18.98 24.59
N ALA A 100 -6.19 -17.85 24.21
CA ALA A 100 -7.47 -17.45 24.77
C ALA A 100 -8.57 -18.49 24.45
N PHE A 101 -8.62 -18.98 23.22
CA PHE A 101 -9.57 -20.01 22.79
C PHE A 101 -9.32 -21.39 23.41
N SER A 102 -8.14 -21.67 23.97
CA SER A 102 -7.88 -22.94 24.66
C SER A 102 -8.56 -23.04 26.04
N LEU A 103 -9.10 -21.94 26.57
CA LEU A 103 -9.67 -21.84 27.93
C LEU A 103 -11.18 -22.17 28.02
N ASP A 104 -11.73 -22.93 27.07
CA ASP A 104 -13.17 -23.21 26.91
C ASP A 104 -14.08 -21.97 27.12
N LEU A 105 -14.02 -21.07 26.15
CA LEU A 105 -14.83 -19.84 26.13
C LEU A 105 -16.15 -20.01 25.35
N SER A 106 -16.62 -21.24 25.16
CA SER A 106 -17.79 -21.55 24.33
C SER A 106 -19.06 -20.80 24.77
N TRP A 107 -19.24 -20.58 26.08
CA TRP A 107 -20.35 -19.83 26.67
C TRP A 107 -20.39 -18.36 26.24
N LEU A 108 -19.25 -17.78 25.85
CA LEU A 108 -19.16 -16.37 25.45
C LEU A 108 -19.72 -16.14 24.04
N SER A 109 -19.82 -17.20 23.21
CA SER A 109 -20.32 -17.11 21.84
C SER A 109 -21.70 -16.45 21.72
N PRO A 110 -22.77 -16.95 22.39
CA PRO A 110 -24.10 -16.34 22.28
C PRO A 110 -24.13 -14.90 22.80
N ALA A 111 -23.36 -14.58 23.86
CA ALA A 111 -23.27 -13.22 24.39
C ALA A 111 -22.63 -12.26 23.36
N CYS A 112 -21.50 -12.65 22.76
CA CYS A 112 -20.84 -11.89 21.70
C CYS A 112 -21.74 -11.67 20.49
N LEU A 113 -22.49 -12.68 20.06
CA LEU A 113 -23.40 -12.57 18.92
C LEU A 113 -24.56 -11.59 19.20
N VAL A 114 -25.22 -11.71 20.36
CA VAL A 114 -26.36 -10.85 20.72
C VAL A 114 -25.92 -9.40 20.92
N ILE A 115 -24.86 -9.17 21.69
CA ILE A 115 -24.33 -7.82 21.96
C ILE A 115 -23.78 -7.22 20.67
N GLY A 116 -23.03 -8.00 19.89
CA GLY A 116 -22.45 -7.57 18.63
C GLY A 116 -23.51 -7.16 17.61
N MET A 117 -24.58 -7.96 17.46
CA MET A 117 -25.71 -7.64 16.58
C MET A 117 -26.42 -6.37 17.01
N ALA A 118 -26.68 -6.21 18.32
CA ALA A 118 -27.32 -5.00 18.85
C ALA A 118 -26.49 -3.74 18.61
N LEU A 119 -25.16 -3.81 18.78
CA LEU A 119 -24.25 -2.68 18.50
C LEU A 119 -24.13 -2.39 17.00
N PHE A 120 -24.06 -3.43 16.16
CA PHE A 120 -23.94 -3.28 14.71
C PHE A 120 -25.17 -2.61 14.10
N GLU A 121 -26.38 -3.04 14.48
CA GLU A 121 -27.63 -2.48 13.97
C GLU A 121 -27.86 -1.03 14.42
N ARG A 122 -27.46 -0.66 15.64
CA ARG A 122 -27.66 0.69 16.19
C ARG A 122 -26.69 1.74 15.65
N GLY A 123 -25.66 1.34 14.90
CA GLY A 123 -24.57 2.23 14.54
C GLY A 123 -23.85 1.87 13.24
N LYS A 124 -24.59 1.51 12.18
CA LYS A 124 -24.01 1.18 10.86
C LYS A 124 -23.08 2.30 10.38
N GLY A 125 -21.81 1.97 10.10
CA GLY A 125 -20.77 2.92 9.69
C GLY A 125 -20.09 3.69 10.83
N SER A 126 -20.60 3.63 12.06
CA SER A 126 -19.97 4.27 13.23
C SER A 126 -18.91 3.37 13.90
N GLN A 127 -18.07 3.95 14.76
CA GLN A 127 -17.10 3.21 15.56
C GLN A 127 -17.77 2.09 16.37
N HIS A 128 -18.90 2.37 17.04
CA HIS A 128 -19.65 1.37 17.81
C HIS A 128 -20.19 0.23 16.95
N GLY A 129 -20.64 0.53 15.72
CA GLY A 129 -21.05 -0.51 14.77
C GLY A 129 -19.88 -1.40 14.34
N ASN A 130 -18.70 -0.81 14.15
CA ASN A 130 -17.48 -1.56 13.83
C ASN A 130 -17.01 -2.44 15.01
N VAL A 131 -17.20 -2.01 16.26
CA VAL A 131 -17.03 -2.87 17.45
C VAL A 131 -18.07 -4.00 17.46
N GLY A 132 -19.32 -3.69 17.14
CA GLY A 132 -20.38 -4.70 16.98
C GLY A 132 -20.01 -5.77 15.96
N ARG A 133 -19.50 -5.38 14.80
CA ARG A 133 -18.97 -6.29 13.76
C ARG A 133 -17.87 -7.21 14.29
N ALA A 134 -16.93 -6.66 15.07
CA ALA A 134 -15.87 -7.45 15.66
C ALA A 134 -16.41 -8.47 16.69
N LEU A 135 -17.38 -8.08 17.52
CA LEU A 135 -18.03 -8.98 18.47
C LEU A 135 -18.82 -10.10 17.79
N ILE A 136 -19.52 -9.80 16.69
CA ILE A 136 -20.18 -10.83 15.87
C ILE A 136 -19.13 -11.82 15.35
N GLY A 137 -18.04 -11.32 14.79
CA GLY A 137 -16.94 -12.15 14.30
C GLY A 137 -16.38 -13.08 15.38
N LEU A 138 -16.10 -12.55 16.58
CA LEU A 138 -15.63 -13.32 17.72
C LEU A 138 -16.65 -14.39 18.16
N GLY A 139 -17.93 -14.04 18.19
CA GLY A 139 -19.02 -14.98 18.49
C GLY A 139 -19.12 -16.13 17.48
N LEU A 140 -18.97 -15.82 16.19
CA LEU A 140 -18.94 -16.83 15.11
C LEU A 140 -17.71 -17.72 15.21
N MET A 141 -16.53 -17.18 15.57
CA MET A 141 -15.33 -17.98 15.78
C MET A 141 -15.50 -18.99 16.92
N LEU A 142 -16.02 -18.55 18.07
CA LEU A 142 -16.31 -19.43 19.20
C LEU A 142 -17.33 -20.52 18.85
N LEU A 143 -18.40 -20.14 18.13
CA LEU A 143 -19.41 -21.09 17.65
C LEU A 143 -18.80 -22.12 16.70
N ALA A 144 -18.01 -21.65 15.73
CA ALA A 144 -17.32 -22.51 14.78
C ALA A 144 -16.40 -23.52 15.48
N LEU A 145 -15.64 -23.07 16.49
CA LEU A 145 -14.78 -23.96 17.28
C LEU A 145 -15.60 -25.04 18.00
N ALA A 146 -16.72 -24.67 18.64
CA ALA A 146 -17.60 -25.63 19.30
C ALA A 146 -18.19 -26.65 18.31
N LEU A 147 -18.61 -26.19 17.12
CA LEU A 147 -19.11 -27.06 16.04
C LEU A 147 -18.04 -28.03 15.53
N LEU A 148 -16.79 -27.56 15.37
CA LEU A 148 -15.67 -28.40 14.95
C LEU A 148 -15.38 -29.49 15.98
N VAL A 149 -15.31 -29.15 17.27
CA VAL A 149 -15.10 -30.12 18.36
C VAL A 149 -16.24 -31.15 18.41
N GLY A 150 -17.50 -30.69 18.32
CA GLY A 150 -18.67 -31.57 18.29
C GLY A 150 -18.68 -32.52 17.10
N THR A 151 -18.31 -32.02 15.92
CA THR A 151 -18.19 -32.82 14.69
C THR A 151 -17.08 -33.86 14.82
N MET A 152 -15.93 -33.49 15.40
CA MET A 152 -14.79 -34.39 15.55
C MET A 152 -15.06 -35.56 16.49
N ARG A 153 -15.80 -35.33 17.59
CA ARG A 153 -16.24 -36.42 18.48
C ARG A 153 -17.09 -37.47 17.77
N GLN A 154 -17.93 -37.06 16.81
CA GLN A 154 -18.73 -37.99 16.01
C GLN A 154 -17.89 -38.67 14.93
N ALA A 155 -16.96 -37.92 14.33
CA ALA A 155 -16.09 -38.34 13.24
C ALA A 155 -15.04 -39.39 13.63
N GLU A 156 -14.67 -39.49 14.92
CA GLU A 156 -13.68 -40.45 15.41
C GLU A 156 -14.04 -41.91 15.08
N SER A 157 -15.33 -42.22 14.93
CA SER A 157 -15.83 -43.55 14.55
C SER A 157 -15.83 -43.81 13.04
N ALA A 158 -15.59 -42.79 12.20
CA ALA A 158 -15.71 -42.89 10.75
C ALA A 158 -14.42 -43.47 10.12
N PRO A 159 -14.49 -44.61 9.39
CA PRO A 159 -13.31 -45.25 8.79
C PRO A 159 -12.50 -44.35 7.86
N ALA A 160 -13.17 -43.47 7.10
CA ALA A 160 -12.53 -42.55 6.17
C ALA A 160 -11.71 -41.44 6.84
N VAL A 161 -12.13 -40.96 8.01
CA VAL A 161 -11.38 -39.95 8.77
C VAL A 161 -10.14 -40.61 9.37
N ARG A 162 -10.29 -41.84 9.91
CA ARG A 162 -9.16 -42.64 10.39
C ARG A 162 -8.16 -42.96 9.28
N SER A 163 -8.60 -43.28 8.07
CA SER A 163 -7.67 -43.58 6.95
C SER A 163 -6.88 -42.35 6.52
N ILE A 164 -7.50 -41.17 6.43
CA ILE A 164 -6.81 -39.92 6.13
C ILE A 164 -5.77 -39.62 7.23
N LEU A 165 -6.18 -39.67 8.51
CA LEU A 165 -5.27 -39.41 9.63
C LEU A 165 -4.14 -40.45 9.72
N ALA A 166 -4.41 -41.70 9.35
CA ALA A 166 -3.39 -42.75 9.29
C ALA A 166 -2.34 -42.51 8.20
N VAL A 167 -2.72 -41.95 7.04
CA VAL A 167 -1.78 -41.56 5.98
C VAL A 167 -0.88 -40.41 6.42
N LEU A 168 -1.43 -39.48 7.21
CA LEU A 168 -0.67 -38.34 7.76
C LEU A 168 0.26 -38.74 8.91
N SER A 169 -0.13 -39.78 9.66
CA SER A 169 0.65 -40.32 10.77
C SER A 169 2.01 -40.84 10.29
N GLY A 170 3.08 -40.49 11.01
CA GLY A 170 4.44 -40.88 10.66
C GLY A 170 5.03 -40.17 9.43
N GLN A 171 4.34 -39.18 8.84
CA GLN A 171 4.83 -38.38 7.71
C GLN A 171 4.92 -36.87 8.04
N PRO A 172 5.90 -36.43 8.84
CA PRO A 172 5.98 -35.04 9.33
C PRO A 172 6.00 -33.99 8.22
N LEU A 173 6.74 -34.25 7.13
CA LEU A 173 6.89 -33.33 6.01
C LEU A 173 5.58 -33.14 5.24
N LEU A 174 4.87 -34.24 4.92
CA LEU A 174 3.59 -34.18 4.22
C LEU A 174 2.55 -33.45 5.06
N THR A 175 2.49 -33.80 6.34
CA THR A 175 1.55 -33.21 7.31
C THR A 175 1.79 -31.72 7.50
N ALA A 176 3.06 -31.29 7.62
CA ALA A 176 3.41 -29.88 7.69
C ALA A 176 3.10 -29.13 6.38
N ALA A 177 3.36 -29.74 5.22
CA ALA A 177 3.04 -29.13 3.93
C ALA A 177 1.54 -28.89 3.75
N ILE A 178 0.70 -29.87 4.12
CA ILE A 178 -0.76 -29.73 4.08
C ILE A 178 -1.22 -28.58 4.99
N ALA A 179 -0.72 -28.52 6.23
CA ALA A 179 -1.07 -27.45 7.16
C ALA A 179 -0.58 -26.07 6.68
N ALA A 180 0.58 -26.00 6.02
CA ALA A 180 1.08 -24.78 5.40
C ALA A 180 0.17 -24.29 4.27
N VAL A 181 -0.28 -25.20 3.37
CA VAL A 181 -1.21 -24.87 2.29
C VAL A 181 -2.57 -24.42 2.83
N LEU A 182 -3.11 -25.14 3.82
CA LEU A 182 -4.37 -24.76 4.47
C LEU A 182 -4.26 -23.38 5.13
N THR A 183 -3.12 -23.10 5.76
CA THR A 183 -2.89 -21.81 6.43
C THR A 183 -2.72 -20.67 5.44
N TRP A 184 -2.00 -20.91 4.34
CA TRP A 184 -1.87 -19.95 3.25
C TRP A 184 -3.26 -19.62 2.67
N ALA A 185 -4.06 -20.63 2.34
CA ALA A 185 -5.41 -20.47 1.83
C ALA A 185 -6.36 -19.76 2.83
N ALA A 186 -6.20 -20.02 4.13
CA ALA A 186 -6.96 -19.37 5.19
C ALA A 186 -6.47 -17.95 5.52
N HIS A 187 -5.39 -17.49 4.90
CA HIS A 187 -4.68 -16.22 5.16
C HIS A 187 -4.13 -16.03 6.61
N SER A 188 -4.36 -17.00 7.51
CA SER A 188 -4.02 -16.94 8.94
C SER A 188 -3.76 -18.34 9.49
N SER A 189 -2.78 -18.46 10.40
CA SER A 189 -2.52 -19.71 11.13
C SER A 189 -3.58 -20.02 12.18
N THR A 190 -4.35 -19.04 12.64
CA THR A 190 -5.30 -19.20 13.74
C THR A 190 -6.36 -20.26 13.45
N PRO A 191 -7.07 -20.25 12.30
CA PRO A 191 -8.08 -21.28 12.01
C PRO A 191 -7.49 -22.68 11.94
N VAL A 192 -6.29 -22.83 11.37
CA VAL A 192 -5.63 -24.12 11.21
C VAL A 192 -5.14 -24.66 12.55
N VAL A 193 -4.53 -23.83 13.40
CA VAL A 193 -4.10 -24.26 14.73
C VAL A 193 -5.29 -24.62 15.62
N LEU A 194 -6.41 -23.88 15.54
CA LEU A 194 -7.64 -24.23 16.27
C LEU A 194 -8.26 -25.56 15.77
N LEU A 195 -8.19 -25.85 14.48
CA LEU A 195 -8.57 -27.16 13.94
C LEU A 195 -7.67 -28.26 14.50
N VAL A 196 -6.35 -28.07 14.52
CA VAL A 196 -5.38 -29.01 15.10
C VAL A 196 -5.63 -29.24 16.59
N MET A 197 -5.93 -28.18 17.34
CA MET A 197 -6.32 -28.29 18.76
C MET A 197 -7.57 -29.15 18.94
N SER A 198 -8.61 -28.93 18.12
CA SER A 198 -9.85 -29.71 18.16
C SER A 198 -9.60 -31.20 17.89
N LEU A 199 -8.81 -31.50 16.85
CA LEU A 199 -8.40 -32.86 16.48
C LEU A 199 -7.56 -33.56 17.57
N SER A 200 -6.67 -32.81 18.22
CA SER A 200 -5.82 -33.34 19.29
C SER A 200 -6.61 -33.54 20.59
N GLY A 201 -7.51 -32.63 20.94
CA GLY A 201 -8.36 -32.73 22.12
C GLY A 201 -9.37 -33.89 22.05
N SER A 202 -9.82 -34.24 20.84
CA SER A 202 -10.67 -35.42 20.63
C SER A 202 -9.87 -36.73 20.52
N HIS A 203 -8.55 -36.73 20.76
CA HIS A 203 -7.66 -37.91 20.62
C HIS A 203 -7.69 -38.55 19.22
N ALA A 204 -8.21 -37.85 18.21
CA ALA A 204 -8.32 -38.37 16.85
C ALA A 204 -6.96 -38.35 16.13
N MET A 205 -6.05 -37.48 16.57
CA MET A 205 -4.74 -37.28 15.95
C MET A 205 -3.61 -37.47 16.97
N ALA A 206 -2.57 -38.19 16.57
CA ALA A 206 -1.36 -38.38 17.35
C ALA A 206 -0.61 -37.04 17.54
N LEU A 207 0.07 -36.89 18.68
CA LEU A 207 0.73 -35.63 19.05
C LEU A 207 1.81 -35.21 18.05
N ASP A 208 2.60 -36.14 17.53
CA ASP A 208 3.62 -35.88 16.51
C ASP A 208 3.04 -35.30 15.21
N THR A 209 1.88 -35.81 14.79
CA THR A 209 1.13 -35.34 13.62
C THR A 209 0.60 -33.93 13.89
N ALA A 210 0.04 -33.71 15.08
CA ALA A 210 -0.44 -32.39 15.50
C ALA A 210 0.68 -31.34 15.54
N LEU A 211 1.84 -31.69 16.10
CA LEU A 211 3.02 -30.83 16.14
C LEU A 211 3.53 -30.50 14.73
N SER A 212 3.57 -31.49 13.83
CA SER A 212 3.94 -31.29 12.42
C SER A 212 3.01 -30.28 11.75
N MET A 213 1.69 -30.36 12.02
CA MET A 213 0.73 -29.39 11.50
C MET A 213 0.92 -27.99 12.07
N VAL A 214 1.24 -27.85 13.37
CA VAL A 214 1.54 -26.53 13.97
C VAL A 214 2.76 -25.90 13.30
N LEU A 215 3.84 -26.66 13.08
CA LEU A 215 5.02 -26.18 12.36
C LEU A 215 4.66 -25.75 10.93
N GLY A 216 3.87 -26.57 10.22
CA GLY A 216 3.32 -26.24 8.91
C GLY A 216 2.50 -24.95 8.89
N ALA A 217 1.61 -24.76 9.88
CA ALA A 217 0.81 -23.54 9.98
C ALA A 217 1.66 -22.29 10.21
N ASN A 218 2.74 -22.40 10.97
CA ASN A 218 3.68 -21.30 11.16
C ASN A 218 4.38 -20.93 9.84
N ILE A 219 4.81 -21.92 9.05
CA ILE A 219 5.36 -21.71 7.70
C ILE A 219 4.32 -21.04 6.80
N GLY A 220 3.12 -21.59 6.73
CA GLY A 220 2.04 -21.09 5.85
C GLY A 220 1.66 -19.63 6.14
N SER A 221 1.60 -19.24 7.41
CA SER A 221 1.28 -17.86 7.78
C SER A 221 2.39 -16.86 7.42
N ALA A 222 3.64 -17.31 7.34
CA ALA A 222 4.77 -16.49 6.89
C ALA A 222 4.80 -16.33 5.35
N LEU A 223 4.13 -17.21 4.59
CA LEU A 223 4.04 -17.11 3.13
C LEU A 223 3.16 -15.94 2.69
N ASN A 224 2.06 -15.64 3.38
CA ASN A 224 1.12 -14.61 2.94
C ASN A 224 1.76 -13.21 2.83
N PRO A 225 2.43 -12.68 3.87
CA PRO A 225 3.13 -11.39 3.77
C PRO A 225 4.25 -11.42 2.73
N TYR A 226 4.93 -12.56 2.57
CA TYR A 226 6.02 -12.70 1.62
C TYR A 226 5.53 -12.63 0.18
N ILE A 227 4.49 -13.39 -0.17
CA ILE A 227 3.89 -13.39 -1.52
C ILE A 227 3.30 -12.01 -1.83
N GLU A 228 2.61 -11.39 -0.88
CA GLU A 228 2.05 -10.05 -1.07
C GLU A 228 3.17 -8.99 -1.23
N GLY A 229 4.23 -9.08 -0.43
CA GLY A 229 5.41 -8.22 -0.57
C GLY A 229 6.17 -8.45 -1.88
N ALA A 230 6.23 -9.68 -2.36
CA ALA A 230 6.90 -10.04 -3.62
C ALA A 230 6.26 -9.42 -4.85
N LYS A 231 4.97 -9.05 -4.79
CA LYS A 231 4.28 -8.29 -5.84
C LYS A 231 4.75 -6.83 -5.96
N SER A 232 5.38 -6.29 -4.91
CA SER A 232 5.91 -4.93 -4.95
C SER A 232 7.21 -4.90 -5.74
N GLU A 233 7.47 -3.88 -6.54
CA GLU A 233 8.79 -3.70 -7.15
C GLU A 233 9.82 -3.22 -6.12
N ASP A 234 9.38 -2.55 -5.04
CA ASP A 234 10.22 -1.99 -3.98
C ASP A 234 10.84 -3.08 -3.08
N ASN A 235 12.16 -3.25 -3.16
CA ASN A 235 12.90 -4.21 -2.34
C ASN A 235 12.86 -3.88 -0.85
N LEU A 236 12.70 -2.62 -0.44
CA LEU A 236 12.56 -2.25 0.98
C LEU A 236 11.32 -2.90 1.60
N ARG A 237 10.22 -3.00 0.83
CA ARG A 237 8.96 -3.61 1.27
C ARG A 237 9.04 -5.14 1.34
N LYS A 238 9.96 -5.75 0.61
CA LYS A 238 10.22 -7.21 0.61
C LYS A 238 11.08 -7.67 1.79
N ARG A 239 11.91 -6.79 2.34
CA ARG A 239 12.91 -7.16 3.38
C ARG A 239 12.27 -7.77 4.62
N LEU A 240 11.25 -7.11 5.19
CA LEU A 240 10.63 -7.60 6.44
C LEU A 240 9.91 -8.95 6.22
N PRO A 241 9.02 -9.10 5.22
CA PRO A 241 8.37 -10.38 4.97
C PRO A 241 9.35 -11.52 4.66
N THR A 242 10.42 -11.23 3.91
CA THR A 242 11.49 -12.20 3.63
C THR A 242 12.21 -12.61 4.91
N GLY A 243 12.60 -11.65 5.74
CA GLY A 243 13.24 -11.92 7.03
C GLY A 243 12.36 -12.77 7.95
N ASN A 244 11.05 -12.45 8.01
CA ASN A 244 10.11 -13.23 8.79
C ASN A 244 9.95 -14.67 8.29
N LEU A 245 9.88 -14.86 6.97
CA LEU A 245 9.82 -16.19 6.37
C LEU A 245 11.10 -17.00 6.66
N LEU A 246 12.28 -16.37 6.55
CA LEU A 246 13.56 -17.02 6.85
C LEU A 246 13.65 -17.43 8.32
N LEU A 247 13.29 -16.55 9.25
CA LEU A 247 13.34 -16.84 10.68
C LEU A 247 12.31 -17.90 11.08
N ARG A 248 11.03 -17.63 10.86
CA ARG A 248 9.93 -18.49 11.31
C ARG A 248 9.89 -19.79 10.51
N GLY A 249 9.99 -19.69 9.19
CA GLY A 249 10.01 -20.84 8.31
C GLY A 249 11.27 -21.69 8.48
N GLY A 250 12.44 -21.07 8.61
CA GLY A 250 13.70 -21.78 8.84
C GLY A 250 13.70 -22.57 10.15
N VAL A 251 13.22 -22.00 11.27
CA VAL A 251 13.10 -22.74 12.53
C VAL A 251 12.09 -23.88 12.43
N CYS A 252 10.94 -23.65 11.80
CA CYS A 252 9.95 -24.72 11.63
C CYS A 252 10.50 -25.88 10.81
N LEU A 253 11.19 -25.61 9.70
CA LEU A 253 11.85 -26.63 8.87
C LEU A 253 12.96 -27.37 9.65
N LEU A 254 13.73 -26.66 10.46
CA LEU A 254 14.78 -27.25 11.30
C LEU A 254 14.20 -28.21 12.36
N LEU A 255 13.03 -27.90 12.91
CA LEU A 255 12.38 -28.71 13.94
C LEU A 255 11.64 -29.93 13.40
N LEU A 256 11.23 -29.94 12.11
CA LEU A 256 10.45 -31.04 11.52
C LEU A 256 11.07 -32.45 11.71
N PRO A 257 12.38 -32.68 11.53
CA PRO A 257 12.99 -33.99 11.74
C PRO A 257 12.95 -34.46 13.21
N PHE A 258 12.79 -33.53 14.15
CA PHE A 258 12.83 -33.81 15.59
C PHE A 258 11.42 -33.87 16.22
N VAL A 259 10.36 -33.82 15.41
CA VAL A 259 8.98 -33.77 15.93
C VAL A 259 8.60 -34.99 16.76
N SER A 260 9.04 -36.18 16.38
CA SER A 260 8.77 -37.41 17.14
C SER A 260 9.43 -37.37 18.53
N VAL A 261 10.67 -36.87 18.60
CA VAL A 261 11.40 -36.66 19.86
C VAL A 261 10.69 -35.62 20.71
N LEU A 262 10.31 -34.48 20.11
CA LEU A 262 9.60 -33.42 20.82
C LEU A 262 8.24 -33.90 21.35
N ALA A 263 7.50 -34.68 20.56
CA ALA A 263 6.24 -35.30 20.97
C ALA A 263 6.45 -36.22 22.19
N SER A 264 7.49 -37.06 22.18
CA SER A 264 7.77 -37.97 23.30
C SER A 264 8.10 -37.25 24.61
N LEU A 265 8.85 -36.13 24.53
CA LEU A 265 9.19 -35.31 25.70
C LEU A 265 7.95 -34.61 26.28
N LEU A 266 7.08 -34.10 25.41
CA LEU A 266 5.88 -33.36 25.80
C LEU A 266 4.74 -34.27 26.28
N HIS A 267 4.71 -35.52 25.83
CA HIS A 267 3.68 -36.49 26.23
C HIS A 267 3.65 -36.74 27.75
N ALA A 268 4.79 -36.55 28.43
CA ALA A 268 4.89 -36.70 29.89
C ALA A 268 4.35 -35.49 30.68
N SER A 269 4.06 -34.35 30.03
CA SER A 269 3.84 -33.06 30.71
C SER A 269 2.38 -32.56 30.72
N SER A 270 1.46 -33.17 29.97
CA SER A 270 0.07 -32.71 29.87
C SER A 270 -0.91 -33.84 29.56
N THR A 271 -2.07 -33.85 30.21
CA THR A 271 -3.21 -34.74 29.92
C THR A 271 -4.22 -34.15 28.93
N ASP A 272 -4.14 -32.84 28.62
CA ASP A 272 -5.04 -32.18 27.66
C ASP A 272 -4.28 -31.85 26.36
N GLY A 273 -4.61 -32.56 25.28
CA GLY A 273 -4.01 -32.38 23.96
C GLY A 273 -4.30 -31.00 23.35
N ALA A 274 -5.50 -30.45 23.54
CA ALA A 274 -5.87 -29.16 22.94
C ALA A 274 -5.06 -28.01 23.56
N GLN A 275 -4.96 -27.98 24.89
CA GLN A 275 -4.14 -26.99 25.60
C GLN A 275 -2.64 -27.16 25.30
N LEU A 276 -2.16 -28.39 25.17
CA LEU A 276 -0.77 -28.65 24.81
C LEU A 276 -0.43 -28.05 23.44
N ILE A 277 -1.30 -28.19 22.44
CA ILE A 277 -1.10 -27.58 21.11
C ILE A 277 -1.06 -26.05 21.19
N ALA A 278 -1.93 -25.42 21.98
CA ALA A 278 -1.90 -23.97 22.19
C ALA A 278 -0.58 -23.52 22.86
N HIS A 279 -0.13 -24.24 23.89
CA HIS A 279 1.15 -23.98 24.57
C HIS A 279 2.34 -24.12 23.62
N VAL A 280 2.38 -25.18 22.82
CA VAL A 280 3.47 -25.39 21.86
C VAL A 280 3.49 -24.29 20.80
N HIS A 281 2.33 -23.87 20.29
CA HIS A 281 2.24 -22.79 19.33
C HIS A 281 2.81 -21.48 19.89
N THR A 282 2.44 -21.12 21.12
CA THR A 282 2.94 -19.93 21.82
C THR A 282 4.43 -20.05 22.14
N LEU A 283 4.87 -21.18 22.70
CA LEU A 283 6.26 -21.42 23.06
C LEU A 283 7.19 -21.37 21.85
N LEU A 284 6.78 -21.93 20.71
CA LEU A 284 7.54 -21.88 19.46
C LEU A 284 7.77 -20.43 19.02
N ASN A 285 6.72 -19.62 18.93
CA ASN A 285 6.85 -18.22 18.49
C ASN A 285 7.62 -17.36 19.50
N LEU A 286 7.44 -17.63 20.79
CA LEU A 286 8.20 -16.97 21.85
C LEU A 286 9.69 -17.35 21.80
N ALA A 287 10.01 -18.63 21.59
CA ALA A 287 11.39 -19.10 21.45
C ALA A 287 12.08 -18.49 20.23
N ILE A 288 11.39 -18.44 19.09
CA ILE A 288 11.88 -17.74 17.88
C ILE A 288 12.15 -16.27 18.20
N ALA A 289 11.22 -15.59 18.87
CA ALA A 289 11.39 -14.18 19.23
C ALA A 289 12.60 -13.97 20.16
N LEU A 290 12.71 -14.75 21.23
CA LEU A 290 13.80 -14.64 22.20
C LEU A 290 15.16 -14.97 21.57
N LEU A 291 15.22 -15.99 20.71
CA LEU A 291 16.43 -16.39 20.01
C LEU A 291 16.90 -15.29 19.05
N PHE A 292 15.99 -14.75 18.23
CA PHE A 292 16.40 -13.88 17.12
C PHE A 292 16.36 -12.38 17.42
N ILE A 293 15.72 -11.91 18.49
CA ILE A 293 15.64 -10.47 18.81
C ILE A 293 17.03 -9.81 18.99
N GLY A 294 18.00 -10.57 19.51
CA GLY A 294 19.40 -10.15 19.60
C GLY A 294 20.17 -10.25 18.29
N LEU A 295 19.76 -11.15 17.38
CA LEU A 295 20.40 -11.40 16.08
C LEU A 295 19.74 -10.61 14.92
N LEU A 296 18.92 -9.61 15.22
CA LEU A 296 18.24 -8.83 14.18
C LEU A 296 19.20 -7.96 13.36
N ASP A 297 20.30 -7.45 13.95
CA ASP A 297 21.28 -6.63 13.23
C ASP A 297 22.00 -7.40 12.11
N PRO A 298 22.62 -8.57 12.35
CA PRO A 298 23.27 -9.33 11.27
C PRO A 298 22.25 -9.82 10.23
N LEU A 299 21.03 -10.16 10.65
CA LEU A 299 19.97 -10.53 9.71
C LEU A 299 19.56 -9.34 8.83
N ALA A 300 19.38 -8.15 9.41
CA ALA A 300 19.06 -6.94 8.67
C ALA A 300 20.14 -6.65 7.62
N ALA A 301 21.42 -6.71 8.01
CA ALA A 301 22.54 -6.52 7.09
C ALA A 301 22.58 -7.58 5.96
N ALA A 302 22.27 -8.83 6.27
CA ALA A 302 22.17 -9.90 5.27
C ALA A 302 21.01 -9.65 4.28
N LEU A 303 19.85 -9.21 4.78
CA LEU A 303 18.68 -8.88 3.96
C LEU A 303 18.92 -7.65 3.09
N GLU A 304 19.64 -6.65 3.59
CA GLU A 304 20.04 -5.48 2.80
C GLU A 304 20.96 -5.85 1.63
N ARG A 305 21.84 -6.85 1.82
CA ARG A 305 22.69 -7.38 0.74
C ARG A 305 21.92 -8.25 -0.25
N LEU A 306 20.97 -9.06 0.24
CA LEU A 306 20.16 -9.95 -0.61
C LEU A 306 19.11 -9.17 -1.41
N LEU A 307 18.55 -8.11 -0.82
CA LEU A 307 17.51 -7.26 -1.38
C LEU A 307 17.97 -5.79 -1.30
N PRO A 308 18.95 -5.39 -2.16
CA PRO A 308 19.46 -4.02 -2.18
C PRO A 308 18.34 -3.03 -2.54
N ASP A 309 18.47 -1.79 -2.04
CA ASP A 309 17.50 -0.73 -2.35
C ASP A 309 17.59 -0.42 -3.85
N ASN A 310 16.55 -0.79 -4.59
CA ASN A 310 16.47 -0.59 -6.03
C ASN A 310 15.93 0.79 -6.41
N ARG A 311 15.46 1.59 -5.45
CA ARG A 311 14.96 2.95 -5.69
C ARG A 311 16.07 3.97 -5.88
N GLU A 312 17.31 3.65 -5.50
CA GLU A 312 18.48 4.46 -5.84
C GLU A 312 18.91 4.30 -7.32
N ALA A 313 18.44 3.25 -8.01
CA ALA A 313 18.71 3.01 -9.43
C ALA A 313 17.57 3.48 -10.37
N GLU A 314 16.43 3.91 -9.83
CA GLU A 314 15.33 4.47 -10.62
C GLU A 314 15.64 5.92 -11.01
N SER A 315 15.34 6.27 -12.27
CA SER A 315 15.40 7.65 -12.76
C SER A 315 14.74 8.60 -11.76
N PRO A 316 15.30 9.80 -11.50
CA PRO A 316 14.67 10.79 -10.62
C PRO A 316 13.19 11.01 -10.91
N ASP A 317 12.81 10.85 -12.18
CA ASP A 317 11.49 11.13 -12.74
C ASP A 317 10.54 9.90 -12.75
N ALA A 318 10.93 8.76 -12.16
CA ALA A 318 10.07 7.56 -12.07
C ALA A 318 9.01 7.66 -10.94
N PRO A 319 7.88 6.93 -11.02
CA PRO A 319 6.86 6.92 -9.97
C PRO A 319 7.43 6.44 -8.61
N ARG A 320 7.19 7.19 -7.53
CA ARG A 320 7.88 6.98 -6.23
C ARG A 320 6.97 6.80 -5.03
N TYR A 321 5.82 7.44 -5.04
CA TYR A 321 4.92 7.59 -3.91
C TYR A 321 3.67 6.71 -4.03
N LEU A 322 3.38 6.16 -5.19
CA LEU A 322 2.25 5.25 -5.41
C LEU A 322 2.45 3.92 -4.65
N ASP A 323 1.53 3.61 -3.73
CA ASP A 323 1.61 2.45 -2.84
C ASP A 323 0.39 1.52 -3.02
N PRO A 324 0.54 0.36 -3.68
CA PRO A 324 -0.57 -0.57 -3.91
C PRO A 324 -1.27 -1.05 -2.62
N SER A 325 -0.53 -1.17 -1.52
CA SER A 325 -1.12 -1.60 -0.23
C SER A 325 -2.03 -0.54 0.40
N ALA A 326 -1.84 0.73 0.04
CA ALA A 326 -2.65 1.82 0.56
C ALA A 326 -4.05 1.87 -0.10
N ILE A 327 -4.28 1.13 -1.20
CA ILE A 327 -5.56 1.11 -1.93
C ILE A 327 -6.71 0.68 -1.01
N ALA A 328 -6.46 -0.20 -0.04
CA ALA A 328 -7.45 -0.60 0.98
C ALA A 328 -7.89 0.53 1.93
N SER A 329 -7.24 1.71 1.86
CA SER A 329 -7.50 2.89 2.66
C SER A 329 -7.56 4.13 1.76
N PRO A 330 -8.73 4.47 1.19
CA PRO A 330 -8.85 5.48 0.12
C PRO A 330 -8.19 6.83 0.42
N SER A 331 -8.41 7.40 1.60
CA SER A 331 -7.78 8.66 2.01
C SER A 331 -6.24 8.61 2.01
N LEU A 332 -5.65 7.48 2.42
CA LEU A 332 -4.19 7.28 2.38
C LEU A 332 -3.69 7.12 0.94
N ALA A 333 -4.43 6.37 0.12
CA ALA A 333 -4.11 6.19 -1.29
C ALA A 333 -4.14 7.54 -2.03
N LEU A 334 -5.18 8.36 -1.83
CA LEU A 334 -5.30 9.68 -2.44
C LEU A 334 -4.21 10.67 -1.97
N ALA A 335 -3.74 10.54 -0.73
CA ALA A 335 -2.57 11.28 -0.26
C ALA A 335 -1.27 10.83 -0.97
N CYS A 336 -1.12 9.54 -1.25
CA CYS A 336 0.00 9.01 -2.05
C CYS A 336 -0.05 9.54 -3.50
N ALA A 337 -1.23 9.47 -4.12
CA ALA A 337 -1.46 9.99 -5.48
C ALA A 337 -1.26 11.51 -5.56
N THR A 338 -1.63 12.27 -4.53
CA THR A 338 -1.35 13.72 -4.46
C THR A 338 0.15 14.01 -4.52
N ARG A 339 0.97 13.26 -3.79
CA ARG A 339 2.43 13.45 -3.79
C ARG A 339 3.04 13.11 -5.14
N GLU A 340 2.54 12.07 -5.80
CA GLU A 340 2.97 11.73 -7.15
C GLU A 340 2.54 12.77 -8.19
N ALA A 341 1.33 13.32 -8.07
CA ALA A 341 0.88 14.40 -8.95
C ALA A 341 1.75 15.66 -8.82
N LEU A 342 2.18 16.01 -7.60
CA LEU A 342 3.16 17.10 -7.41
C LEU A 342 4.51 16.77 -8.03
N HIS A 343 4.97 15.52 -7.92
CA HIS A 343 6.20 15.08 -8.55
C HIS A 343 6.15 15.23 -10.08
N MET A 344 5.04 14.85 -10.71
CA MET A 344 4.79 15.14 -12.13
C MET A 344 4.80 16.65 -12.42
N GLY A 345 4.20 17.47 -11.54
CA GLY A 345 4.26 18.93 -11.62
C GLY A 345 5.68 19.51 -11.54
N ASP A 346 6.56 18.93 -10.72
CA ASP A 346 7.97 19.33 -10.64
C ASP A 346 8.71 19.03 -11.96
N VAL A 347 8.48 17.86 -12.56
CA VAL A 347 9.07 17.47 -13.86
C VAL A 347 8.62 18.44 -14.96
N VAL A 348 7.32 18.71 -15.06
CA VAL A 348 6.75 19.67 -16.02
C VAL A 348 7.25 21.10 -15.77
N GLY A 349 7.37 21.51 -14.51
CA GLY A 349 7.92 22.81 -14.14
C GLY A 349 9.37 22.99 -14.60
N ASP A 350 10.18 21.93 -14.50
CA ASP A 350 11.53 21.92 -15.04
C ASP A 350 11.58 21.97 -16.57
N MET A 351 10.70 21.22 -17.25
CA MET A 351 10.56 21.29 -18.71
C MET A 351 10.23 22.73 -19.15
N LEU A 352 9.26 23.35 -18.48
CA LEU A 352 8.85 24.73 -18.76
C LEU A 352 9.97 25.72 -18.47
N ARG A 353 10.71 25.60 -17.37
CA ARG A 353 11.86 26.46 -17.05
C ARG A 353 12.96 26.38 -18.11
N ARG A 354 13.20 25.19 -18.66
CA ARG A 354 14.27 24.94 -19.65
C ARG A 354 13.85 25.23 -21.09
N SER A 355 12.54 25.32 -21.36
CA SER A 355 12.02 25.49 -22.72
C SER A 355 12.47 26.80 -23.38
N LEU A 356 12.40 27.93 -22.66
CA LEU A 356 12.81 29.22 -23.20
C LEU A 356 14.33 29.33 -23.42
N PRO A 357 15.21 28.94 -22.47
CA PRO A 357 16.65 28.87 -22.73
C PRO A 357 17.00 28.00 -23.94
N ALA A 358 16.40 26.82 -24.08
CA ALA A 358 16.61 25.94 -25.23
C ALA A 358 16.24 26.62 -26.55
N LEU A 359 15.13 27.36 -26.57
CA LEU A 359 14.63 28.09 -27.73
C LEU A 359 15.49 29.32 -28.08
N LEU A 360 15.87 30.12 -27.09
CA LEU A 360 16.64 31.36 -27.30
C LEU A 360 18.11 31.07 -27.65
N GLN A 361 18.78 30.22 -26.86
CA GLN A 361 20.21 29.93 -27.01
C GLN A 361 20.51 28.96 -28.16
N GLY A 362 19.50 28.21 -28.63
CA GLY A 362 19.67 27.23 -29.70
C GLY A 362 20.48 26.01 -29.27
N ASP A 363 20.43 25.64 -27.99
CA ASP A 363 21.13 24.48 -27.47
C ASP A 363 20.35 23.19 -27.77
N ARG A 364 20.81 22.46 -28.80
CA ARG A 364 20.19 21.20 -29.21
C ARG A 364 20.26 20.10 -28.14
N ARG A 365 21.21 20.16 -27.21
CA ARG A 365 21.27 19.21 -26.09
C ARG A 365 20.13 19.47 -25.11
N LEU A 366 19.90 20.74 -24.77
CA LEU A 366 18.77 21.13 -23.91
C LEU A 366 17.43 20.79 -24.55
N VAL A 367 17.29 21.00 -25.87
CA VAL A 367 16.08 20.57 -26.60
C VAL A 367 15.83 19.08 -26.40
N ASN A 368 16.81 18.22 -26.70
CA ASN A 368 16.66 16.78 -26.55
C ASN A 368 16.44 16.34 -25.09
N GLU A 369 17.03 17.04 -24.12
CA GLU A 369 16.82 16.75 -22.69
C GLU A 369 15.39 17.06 -22.25
N VAL A 370 14.82 18.17 -22.70
CA VAL A 370 13.42 18.54 -22.45
C VAL A 370 12.48 17.54 -23.10
N MET A 371 12.71 17.19 -24.37
CA MET A 371 11.88 16.19 -25.07
C MET A 371 11.87 14.83 -24.35
N ARG A 372 13.04 14.35 -23.90
CA ARG A 372 13.15 13.08 -23.15
C ARG A 372 12.45 13.12 -21.78
N ARG A 373 12.25 14.29 -21.19
CA ARG A 373 11.52 14.42 -19.93
C ARG A 373 10.02 14.22 -20.10
N ASP A 374 9.49 14.43 -21.30
CA ASP A 374 8.07 14.17 -21.61
C ASP A 374 7.72 12.68 -21.42
N ASP A 375 8.62 11.76 -21.80
CA ASP A 375 8.45 10.32 -21.56
C ASP A 375 8.19 10.00 -20.06
N ALA A 376 8.81 10.77 -19.15
CA ALA A 376 8.59 10.61 -17.72
C ALA A 376 7.24 11.20 -17.28
N VAL A 377 6.82 12.32 -17.87
CA VAL A 377 5.49 12.91 -17.66
C VAL A 377 4.41 11.92 -18.07
N ASP A 378 4.54 11.27 -19.23
CA ASP A 378 3.63 10.23 -19.72
C ASP A 378 3.57 9.02 -18.77
N SER A 379 4.74 8.54 -18.34
CA SER A 379 4.84 7.41 -17.41
C SER A 379 4.18 7.72 -16.06
N LEU A 380 4.43 8.91 -15.52
CA LEU A 380 3.81 9.38 -14.27
C LEU A 380 2.30 9.56 -14.43
N HIS A 381 1.84 10.16 -15.54
CA HIS A 381 0.42 10.32 -15.84
C HIS A 381 -0.30 8.97 -15.81
N GLU A 382 0.20 7.98 -16.55
CA GLU A 382 -0.41 6.67 -16.65
C GLU A 382 -0.43 5.95 -15.30
N ALA A 383 0.69 5.98 -14.56
CA ALA A 383 0.80 5.36 -13.25
C ALA A 383 -0.20 5.96 -12.24
N ILE A 384 -0.33 7.29 -12.19
CA ILE A 384 -1.27 7.97 -11.29
C ILE A 384 -2.71 7.67 -11.70
N LYS A 385 -3.04 7.74 -13.00
CA LYS A 385 -4.37 7.45 -13.54
C LYS A 385 -4.85 6.05 -13.17
N LEU A 386 -4.02 5.02 -13.40
CA LEU A 386 -4.33 3.64 -13.04
C LEU A 386 -4.51 3.47 -11.53
N TYR A 387 -3.64 4.11 -10.74
CA TYR A 387 -3.70 4.05 -9.29
C TYR A 387 -4.99 4.68 -8.72
N VAL A 388 -5.34 5.89 -9.15
CA VAL A 388 -6.57 6.58 -8.71
C VAL A 388 -7.81 5.79 -9.14
N THR A 389 -7.80 5.23 -10.35
CA THR A 389 -8.90 4.38 -10.86
C THR A 389 -9.09 3.13 -10.00
N ALA A 390 -8.00 2.52 -9.52
CA ALA A 390 -8.09 1.36 -8.62
C ALA A 390 -8.71 1.74 -7.26
N VAL A 391 -8.39 2.92 -6.73
CA VAL A 391 -8.94 3.43 -5.46
C VAL A 391 -10.44 3.72 -5.56
N THR A 392 -10.93 4.18 -6.71
CA THR A 392 -12.35 4.54 -6.89
C THR A 392 -13.32 3.36 -7.01
N ARG A 393 -12.83 2.11 -7.10
CA ARG A 393 -13.67 0.92 -7.40
C ARG A 393 -14.68 0.57 -6.30
N GLU A 394 -14.38 0.81 -5.03
CA GLU A 394 -15.22 0.37 -3.90
C GLU A 394 -16.21 1.43 -3.39
N GLY A 395 -16.41 2.51 -4.13
CA GLY A 395 -17.22 3.64 -3.70
C GLY A 395 -16.48 4.52 -2.70
N LEU A 396 -16.45 5.83 -2.95
CA LEU A 396 -15.72 6.80 -2.14
C LEU A 396 -16.68 7.65 -1.32
N GLU A 397 -16.22 8.09 -0.15
CA GLU A 397 -16.89 9.20 0.53
C GLU A 397 -16.81 10.47 -0.34
N PRO A 398 -17.77 11.41 -0.22
CA PRO A 398 -17.82 12.60 -1.07
C PRO A 398 -16.53 13.43 -1.07
N ALA A 399 -15.82 13.50 0.06
CA ALA A 399 -14.55 14.22 0.17
C ALA A 399 -13.43 13.53 -0.64
N ASP A 400 -13.33 12.21 -0.54
CA ASP A 400 -12.35 11.41 -1.27
C ASP A 400 -12.66 11.42 -2.78
N ALA A 401 -13.93 11.35 -3.17
CA ALA A 401 -14.35 11.45 -4.57
C ALA A 401 -13.92 12.79 -5.20
N ARG A 402 -14.15 13.91 -4.48
CA ARG A 402 -13.70 15.24 -4.93
C ARG A 402 -12.18 15.32 -5.05
N ARG A 403 -11.45 14.76 -4.09
CA ARG A 403 -9.99 14.75 -4.13
C ARG A 403 -9.47 13.93 -5.32
N ALA A 404 -10.07 12.77 -5.60
CA ALA A 404 -9.75 11.95 -6.77
C ALA A 404 -9.97 12.73 -8.08
N MET A 405 -11.11 13.43 -8.22
CA MET A 405 -11.38 14.28 -9.40
C MET A 405 -10.36 15.42 -9.55
N SER A 406 -10.00 16.07 -8.45
CA SER A 406 -8.98 17.13 -8.45
C SER A 406 -7.61 16.61 -8.89
N ILE A 407 -7.20 15.42 -8.42
CA ILE A 407 -5.95 14.77 -8.85
C ILE A 407 -6.01 14.46 -10.35
N MET A 408 -7.10 13.85 -10.82
CA MET A 408 -7.27 13.52 -12.25
C MET A 408 -7.20 14.77 -13.14
N SER A 409 -7.90 15.84 -12.77
CA SER A 409 -7.86 17.10 -13.51
C SER A 409 -6.46 17.73 -13.53
N PHE A 410 -5.74 17.65 -12.41
CA PHE A 410 -4.37 18.17 -12.32
C PHE A 410 -3.42 17.41 -13.26
N ILE A 411 -3.38 16.08 -13.19
CA ILE A 411 -2.45 15.27 -14.00
C ILE A 411 -2.73 15.35 -15.51
N ILE A 412 -4.00 15.48 -15.92
CA ILE A 412 -4.38 15.67 -17.33
C ILE A 412 -3.84 17.01 -17.84
N ASN A 413 -3.97 18.07 -17.04
CA ASN A 413 -3.43 19.38 -17.44
C ASN A 413 -1.90 19.41 -17.41
N MET A 414 -1.24 18.67 -16.52
CA MET A 414 0.22 18.53 -16.54
C MET A 414 0.71 17.80 -17.80
N GLU A 415 0.05 16.71 -18.21
CA GLU A 415 0.31 15.99 -19.46
C GLU A 415 0.18 16.93 -20.67
N HIS A 416 -0.92 17.67 -20.77
CA HIS A 416 -1.11 18.64 -21.86
C HIS A 416 -0.06 19.76 -21.89
N ILE A 417 0.45 20.20 -20.72
CA ILE A 417 1.54 21.18 -20.68
C ILE A 417 2.85 20.55 -21.18
N GLY A 418 3.17 19.32 -20.73
CA GLY A 418 4.32 18.54 -21.21
C GLY A 418 4.31 18.40 -22.73
N ASP A 419 3.18 17.95 -23.27
CA ASP A 419 2.92 17.81 -24.71
C ASP A 419 3.20 19.10 -25.49
N ILE A 420 2.71 20.25 -25.02
CA ILE A 420 2.94 21.53 -25.72
C ILE A 420 4.42 21.92 -25.65
N VAL A 421 5.10 21.66 -24.54
CA VAL A 421 6.52 21.94 -24.41
C VAL A 421 7.34 21.07 -25.35
N ASP A 422 7.07 19.76 -25.41
CA ASP A 422 7.75 18.80 -26.29
C ASP A 422 7.38 19.01 -27.77
N LYS A 423 6.12 18.77 -28.12
CA LYS A 423 5.66 18.65 -29.51
C LYS A 423 5.52 20.00 -30.21
N ASN A 424 5.47 21.11 -29.46
CA ASN A 424 5.39 22.44 -30.07
C ASN A 424 6.65 23.28 -29.81
N LEU A 425 6.95 23.61 -28.55
CA LEU A 425 8.05 24.54 -28.25
C LEU A 425 9.42 23.96 -28.64
N MET A 426 9.69 22.68 -28.36
CA MET A 426 10.96 22.04 -28.73
C MET A 426 11.07 21.77 -30.24
N GLU A 427 9.96 21.54 -30.93
CA GLU A 427 9.93 21.55 -32.39
C GLU A 427 10.28 22.93 -32.98
N LEU A 428 9.71 24.01 -32.43
CA LEU A 428 10.00 25.38 -32.86
C LEU A 428 11.47 25.73 -32.58
N ALA A 429 12.01 25.32 -31.44
CA ALA A 429 13.43 25.46 -31.13
C ALA A 429 14.31 24.71 -32.15
N SER A 430 13.94 23.47 -32.49
CA SER A 430 14.64 22.68 -33.51
C SER A 430 14.60 23.33 -34.90
N LYS A 431 13.45 23.88 -35.30
CA LYS A 431 13.27 24.63 -36.56
C LYS A 431 14.16 25.89 -36.58
N LYS A 432 14.21 26.64 -35.48
CA LYS A 432 15.09 27.82 -35.31
C LYS A 432 16.56 27.46 -35.45
N ILE A 433 17.01 26.41 -34.75
CA ILE A 433 18.41 25.93 -34.80
C ILE A 433 18.78 25.51 -36.23
N LYS A 434 17.94 24.71 -36.89
CA LYS A 434 18.19 24.23 -38.26
C LYS A 434 18.24 25.38 -39.27
N GLY A 435 17.34 26.36 -39.13
CA GLY A 435 17.29 27.55 -39.98
C GLY A 435 18.33 28.63 -39.64
N LYS A 436 19.12 28.46 -38.56
CA LYS A 436 20.03 29.48 -38.02
C LYS A 436 19.36 30.85 -37.82
N LEU A 437 18.11 30.81 -37.35
CA LEU A 437 17.28 32.00 -37.17
C LEU A 437 17.54 32.62 -35.79
N CYS A 438 17.41 33.95 -35.72
CA CYS A 438 17.45 34.72 -34.48
C CYS A 438 16.17 35.54 -34.36
N PHE A 439 15.67 35.70 -33.14
CA PHE A 439 14.62 36.69 -32.86
C PHE A 439 15.25 38.07 -32.75
N SER A 440 14.46 39.12 -32.95
CA SER A 440 14.87 40.48 -32.59
C SER A 440 15.12 40.60 -31.08
N ALA A 441 15.87 41.62 -30.66
CA ALA A 441 16.12 41.88 -29.25
C ALA A 441 14.81 42.17 -28.50
N GLU A 442 13.94 42.98 -29.11
CA GLU A 442 12.62 43.32 -28.58
C GLU A 442 11.73 42.07 -28.48
N GLY A 443 11.71 41.24 -29.52
CA GLY A 443 10.95 39.99 -29.52
C GLY A 443 11.46 39.00 -28.48
N THR A 444 12.76 38.99 -28.20
CA THR A 444 13.33 38.15 -27.13
C THR A 444 12.82 38.60 -25.75
N THR A 445 12.79 39.91 -25.49
CA THR A 445 12.28 40.48 -24.24
C THR A 445 10.78 40.18 -24.05
N GLU A 446 9.99 40.29 -25.11
CA GLU A 446 8.55 39.97 -25.08
C GLU A 446 8.30 38.50 -24.74
N LEU A 447 9.05 37.58 -25.37
CA LEU A 447 8.96 36.14 -25.07
C LEU A 447 9.39 35.82 -23.64
N GLN A 448 10.43 36.50 -23.13
CA GLN A 448 10.88 36.35 -21.74
C GLN A 448 9.81 36.80 -20.74
N ALA A 449 9.22 37.98 -20.94
CA ALA A 449 8.19 38.51 -20.05
C ALA A 449 6.96 37.60 -20.00
N LEU A 450 6.49 37.10 -21.16
CA LEU A 450 5.37 36.17 -21.21
C LEU A 450 5.71 34.84 -20.52
N HIS A 451 6.88 34.28 -20.78
CA HIS A 451 7.31 33.01 -20.17
C HIS A 451 7.45 33.10 -18.66
N GLU A 452 7.99 34.21 -18.14
CA GLU A 452 8.10 34.46 -16.71
C GLU A 452 6.72 34.51 -16.05
N GLN A 453 5.75 35.23 -16.64
CA GLN A 453 4.38 35.27 -16.15
C GLN A 453 3.73 33.87 -16.13
N VAL A 454 3.97 33.05 -17.17
CA VAL A 454 3.46 31.66 -17.23
C VAL A 454 4.09 30.78 -16.14
N LEU A 455 5.39 30.92 -15.89
CA LEU A 455 6.10 30.19 -14.83
C LEU A 455 5.59 30.56 -13.43
N GLU A 456 5.33 31.84 -13.19
CA GLU A 456 4.75 32.27 -11.92
C GLU A 456 3.34 31.69 -11.70
N SER A 457 2.48 31.74 -12.73
CA SER A 457 1.15 31.13 -12.67
C SER A 457 1.24 29.63 -12.42
N PHE A 458 2.22 28.94 -13.01
CA PHE A 458 2.47 27.51 -12.80
C PHE A 458 2.80 27.19 -11.33
N GLN A 459 3.67 27.98 -10.71
CA GLN A 459 4.02 27.81 -9.29
C GLN A 459 2.81 28.04 -8.37
N ARG A 460 1.98 29.06 -8.68
CA ARG A 460 0.72 29.30 -7.96
C ARG A 460 -0.25 28.13 -8.09
N ALA A 461 -0.35 27.51 -9.27
CA ALA A 461 -1.20 26.34 -9.49
C ALA A 461 -0.79 25.13 -8.66
N GLN A 462 0.52 24.85 -8.55
CA GLN A 462 1.01 23.78 -7.68
C GLN A 462 0.67 24.05 -6.20
N ALA A 463 0.85 25.29 -5.73
CA ALA A 463 0.50 25.67 -4.38
C ALA A 463 -1.01 25.51 -4.11
N ALA A 464 -1.86 25.98 -5.03
CA ALA A 464 -3.32 25.87 -4.95
C ALA A 464 -3.79 24.41 -4.92
N PHE A 465 -3.15 23.52 -5.69
CA PHE A 465 -3.48 22.09 -5.73
C PHE A 465 -3.28 21.40 -4.37
N VAL A 466 -2.26 21.80 -3.61
CA VAL A 466 -1.99 21.27 -2.26
C VAL A 466 -2.89 21.89 -1.22
N SER A 467 -2.98 23.21 -1.19
CA SER A 467 -3.66 23.93 -0.11
C SER A 467 -5.18 24.01 -0.30
N SER A 468 -5.67 23.76 -1.52
CA SER A 468 -7.06 24.00 -1.93
C SER A 468 -7.53 25.42 -1.57
N CYS A 469 -6.63 26.40 -1.70
CA CYS A 469 -6.90 27.79 -1.34
C CYS A 469 -7.61 28.51 -2.49
N VAL A 470 -8.86 28.90 -2.26
CA VAL A 470 -9.73 29.57 -3.24
C VAL A 470 -9.12 30.89 -3.72
N LYS A 471 -8.57 31.70 -2.81
CA LYS A 471 -7.93 32.97 -3.18
C LYS A 471 -6.75 32.78 -4.13
N THR A 472 -5.99 31.70 -3.95
CA THR A 472 -4.88 31.36 -4.86
C THR A 472 -5.41 30.90 -6.22
N ALA A 473 -6.51 30.13 -6.24
CA ALA A 473 -7.18 29.70 -7.45
C ALA A 473 -7.77 30.87 -8.27
N GLU A 474 -8.42 31.83 -7.60
CA GLU A 474 -8.92 33.07 -8.22
C GLU A 474 -7.77 33.88 -8.84
N ARG A 475 -6.65 34.00 -8.12
CA ARG A 475 -5.48 34.74 -8.61
C ARG A 475 -4.90 34.15 -9.90
N ILE A 476 -4.90 32.83 -10.04
CA ILE A 476 -4.46 32.15 -11.28
C ILE A 476 -5.39 32.52 -12.46
N LEU A 477 -6.68 32.75 -12.20
CA LEU A 477 -7.61 33.20 -13.24
C LEU A 477 -7.43 34.68 -13.58
N ASP A 478 -7.09 35.53 -12.61
CA ASP A 478 -6.73 36.93 -12.86
C ASP A 478 -5.52 37.04 -13.80
N ASP A 479 -4.52 36.17 -13.61
CA ASP A 479 -3.30 36.12 -14.44
C ASP A 479 -3.63 35.87 -15.93
N LYS A 480 -4.81 35.30 -16.24
CA LYS A 480 -5.26 35.05 -17.62
C LYS A 480 -5.42 36.34 -18.41
N VAL A 481 -5.79 37.44 -17.76
CA VAL A 481 -5.89 38.76 -18.40
C VAL A 481 -4.49 39.26 -18.76
N ILE A 482 -3.55 39.19 -17.81
CA ILE A 482 -2.16 39.64 -17.98
C ILE A 482 -1.49 38.88 -19.13
N VAL A 483 -1.58 37.55 -19.13
CA VAL A 483 -0.97 36.69 -20.17
C VAL A 483 -1.59 36.96 -21.55
N ARG A 484 -2.91 37.18 -21.63
CA ARG A 484 -3.57 37.52 -22.88
C ARG A 484 -3.09 38.87 -23.43
N ASP A 485 -2.95 39.86 -22.56
CA ASP A 485 -2.58 41.21 -22.96
C ASP A 485 -1.09 41.23 -23.38
N LEU A 486 -0.19 40.55 -22.67
CA LEU A 486 1.21 40.35 -23.07
C LEU A 486 1.34 39.63 -24.43
N GLU A 487 0.57 38.57 -24.67
CA GLU A 487 0.58 37.85 -25.95
C GLU A 487 0.12 38.75 -27.11
N ARG A 488 -0.94 39.53 -26.89
CA ARG A 488 -1.48 40.46 -27.89
C ARG A 488 -0.50 41.58 -28.19
N GLU A 489 0.06 42.22 -27.16
CA GLU A 489 1.05 43.28 -27.32
C GLU A 489 2.30 42.78 -28.05
N GLY A 490 2.81 41.60 -27.70
CA GLY A 490 3.93 40.97 -28.40
C GLY A 490 3.63 40.71 -29.88
N ALA A 491 2.42 40.23 -30.19
CA ALA A 491 1.99 40.01 -31.58
C ALA A 491 1.86 41.34 -32.36
N ASP A 492 1.25 42.36 -31.78
CA ASP A 492 1.07 43.67 -32.41
C ASP A 492 2.44 44.35 -32.65
N ASN A 493 3.34 44.32 -31.67
CA ASN A 493 4.71 44.82 -31.81
C ASN A 493 5.49 44.05 -32.88
N HIS A 494 5.30 42.74 -32.98
CA HIS A 494 5.91 41.93 -34.03
C HIS A 494 5.47 42.36 -35.43
N LEU A 495 4.18 42.64 -35.63
CA LEU A 495 3.65 43.15 -36.90
C LEU A 495 4.24 44.52 -37.26
N LEU A 496 4.43 45.41 -36.27
CA LEU A 496 5.12 46.69 -36.50
C LEU A 496 6.56 46.47 -36.97
N ARG A 497 7.30 45.53 -36.36
CA ARG A 497 8.67 45.19 -36.78
C ARG A 497 8.73 44.64 -38.21
N LEU A 498 7.73 43.87 -38.63
CA LEU A 498 7.63 43.39 -40.02
C LEU A 498 7.41 44.54 -41.00
N ARG A 499 6.51 45.47 -40.65
CA ARG A 499 6.23 46.67 -41.46
C ARG A 499 7.46 47.54 -41.60
N ASP A 500 8.25 47.66 -40.54
CA ASP A 500 9.48 48.45 -40.51
C ASP A 500 10.68 47.73 -41.18
N GLY A 501 10.46 46.54 -41.74
CA GLY A 501 11.45 45.83 -42.56
C GLY A 501 12.56 45.16 -41.77
N ARG A 502 12.36 44.85 -40.47
CA ARG A 502 13.40 44.21 -39.64
C ARG A 502 13.72 42.79 -40.14
N PRO A 503 14.96 42.52 -40.58
CA PRO A 503 15.29 41.26 -41.25
C PRO A 503 15.14 40.05 -40.33
N GLU A 504 15.53 40.16 -39.06
CA GLU A 504 15.38 39.09 -38.05
C GLU A 504 13.90 38.71 -37.89
N SER A 505 13.04 39.71 -37.71
CA SER A 505 11.60 39.53 -37.53
C SER A 505 10.92 38.90 -38.74
N ILE A 506 11.33 39.27 -39.96
CA ILE A 506 10.81 38.70 -41.21
C ILE A 506 11.16 37.21 -41.30
N LEU A 507 12.42 36.87 -41.03
CA LEU A 507 12.91 35.50 -41.15
C LEU A 507 12.36 34.57 -40.06
N SER A 508 12.10 35.08 -38.86
CA SER A 508 11.60 34.29 -37.71
C SER A 508 10.10 34.46 -37.45
N SER A 509 9.34 35.07 -38.38
CA SER A 509 8.01 35.61 -38.08
C SER A 509 7.02 34.57 -37.56
N SER A 510 6.87 33.44 -38.26
CA SER A 510 5.96 32.37 -37.84
C SER A 510 6.37 31.78 -36.50
N LEU A 511 7.67 31.55 -36.29
CA LEU A 511 8.18 30.99 -35.04
C LEU A 511 7.86 31.89 -33.84
N HIS A 512 8.03 33.21 -33.97
CA HIS A 512 7.78 34.14 -32.86
C HIS A 512 6.30 34.12 -32.42
N LEU A 513 5.38 34.21 -33.38
CA LEU A 513 3.94 34.17 -33.11
C LEU A 513 3.49 32.80 -32.58
N ASP A 514 4.08 31.72 -33.09
CA ASP A 514 3.76 30.37 -32.63
C ASP A 514 4.17 30.15 -31.16
N VAL A 515 5.34 30.66 -30.74
CA VAL A 515 5.78 30.59 -29.33
C VAL A 515 4.86 31.38 -28.41
N LEU A 516 4.49 32.62 -28.78
CA LEU A 516 3.55 33.43 -28.01
C LEU A 516 2.22 32.69 -27.78
N ARG A 517 1.68 32.09 -28.85
CA ARG A 517 0.43 31.31 -28.81
C ARG A 517 0.56 30.08 -27.92
N ASP A 518 1.66 29.33 -28.02
CA ASP A 518 1.84 28.10 -27.22
C ASP A 518 2.06 28.40 -25.73
N LEU A 519 2.74 29.49 -25.37
CA LEU A 519 2.84 29.95 -23.98
C LEU A 519 1.46 30.32 -23.39
N LYS A 520 0.61 30.98 -24.17
CA LYS A 520 -0.79 31.27 -23.78
C LYS A 520 -1.65 30.01 -23.64
N ARG A 521 -1.41 28.99 -24.49
CA ARG A 521 -2.08 27.68 -24.38
C ARG A 521 -1.65 26.94 -23.11
N ILE A 522 -0.35 26.92 -22.80
CA ILE A 522 0.18 26.39 -21.53
C ILE A 522 -0.53 27.07 -20.36
N HIS A 523 -0.60 28.40 -20.36
CA HIS A 523 -1.32 29.14 -19.31
C HIS A 523 -2.79 28.74 -19.18
N SER A 524 -3.45 28.43 -20.29
CA SER A 524 -4.85 27.99 -20.25
C SER A 524 -5.03 26.65 -19.53
N HIS A 525 -4.09 25.71 -19.69
CA HIS A 525 -4.05 24.46 -18.92
C HIS A 525 -3.71 24.70 -17.45
N ILE A 526 -2.83 25.66 -17.15
CA ILE A 526 -2.55 26.09 -15.78
C ILE A 526 -3.85 26.59 -15.11
N CYS A 527 -4.60 27.49 -15.77
CA CYS A 527 -5.89 27.96 -15.28
C CYS A 527 -6.90 26.83 -15.09
N ALA A 528 -6.89 25.81 -15.95
CA ALA A 528 -7.82 24.70 -15.86
C ALA A 528 -7.67 23.89 -14.56
N THR A 529 -6.49 23.88 -13.95
CA THR A 529 -6.25 23.25 -12.63
C THR A 529 -6.97 23.97 -11.48
N ALA A 530 -7.37 25.23 -11.65
CA ALA A 530 -8.04 26.03 -10.62
C ALA A 530 -9.56 25.77 -10.56
N TYR A 531 -10.20 25.39 -11.68
CA TYR A 531 -11.66 25.21 -11.72
C TYR A 531 -12.20 24.19 -10.72
N PRO A 532 -11.60 23.00 -10.54
CA PRO A 532 -12.08 22.04 -9.55
C PRO A 532 -12.05 22.57 -8.12
N ILE A 533 -11.19 23.55 -7.79
CA ILE A 533 -11.13 24.18 -6.47
C ILE A 533 -12.30 25.16 -6.29
N LEU A 534 -12.62 25.92 -7.34
CA LEU A 534 -13.68 26.93 -7.32
C LEU A 534 -15.07 26.31 -7.34
N GLU A 535 -15.28 25.26 -8.13
CA GLU A 535 -16.57 24.54 -8.23
C GLU A 535 -16.99 23.90 -6.91
N GLN A 536 -16.04 23.60 -6.02
CA GLN A 536 -16.34 23.02 -4.70
C GLN A 536 -17.03 24.01 -3.74
N GLN A 537 -16.93 25.32 -4.00
CA GLN A 537 -17.56 26.36 -3.17
C GLN A 537 -18.82 26.96 -3.79
N ALA A 538 -19.14 26.64 -5.05
CA ALA A 538 -20.39 27.06 -5.64
C ALA A 538 -21.56 26.40 -4.88
N PRO A 539 -22.58 27.17 -4.42
CA PRO A 539 -23.75 26.56 -3.80
C PRO A 539 -24.39 25.60 -4.80
N GLN A 540 -24.66 24.37 -4.36
CA GLN A 540 -25.43 23.42 -5.15
C GLN A 540 -26.82 24.02 -5.35
N SER A 541 -27.07 24.56 -6.55
CA SER A 541 -28.36 25.12 -6.97
C SER A 541 -29.37 24.03 -7.24
#